data_AF-A0A4Q3TVD3-F1
#
_entry.id   AF-A0A4Q3TVD3-F1
#
_cell.length_a   1.000
_cell.length_b   1.000
_cell.length_c   1.000
_cell.angle_alpha   90.00
_cell.angle_beta   90.00
_cell.angle_gamma   90.00
#
_symmetry.space_group_name_H-M   'P 1'
#
loop_
_entity.id
_entity.type
_entity.pdbx_description
1 polymer ?
#
loop_
_entity_poly.entity_id
_entity_poly.type
_entity_poly.pdbx_seq_one_letter_code
_entity_poly.pdbx_strand_id
1 'polypeptide(L)'
;MIRTLLSVAFAVSLGGAALAETPVERHGQLRVENGRVVDQHGEPVTLRGMSLFWSQWKPQFYNADAIRWLADDWRVTVVRAAIAVPEGGYLEHPERETAKAEAVIEAAIAQGLYVIVDWHAHEPEPQAASRFFAHIAAKYGDHPNVIYETYNEPLPRHDWAGVVKPYH
;
A
#
# COMPACT_ATOMS: atom_id res chain seq x y z
N MET A 1 -58.86 45.87 -5.75
CA MET A 1 -58.45 44.57 -5.14
C MET A 1 -57.10 44.20 -5.72
N ILE A 2 -56.01 44.47 -5.00
CA ILE A 2 -54.63 44.19 -5.43
C ILE A 2 -54.20 42.91 -4.71
N ARG A 3 -53.88 41.85 -5.47
CA ARG A 3 -53.31 40.60 -4.95
C ARG A 3 -51.83 40.57 -5.30
N THR A 4 -50.98 40.91 -4.35
CA THR A 4 -49.53 40.75 -4.43
C THR A 4 -49.20 39.28 -4.14
N LEU A 5 -48.73 38.54 -5.14
CA LEU A 5 -48.18 37.19 -4.97
C LEU A 5 -46.70 37.34 -4.64
N LEU A 6 -46.30 37.01 -3.41
CA LEU A 6 -44.89 36.80 -3.05
C LEU A 6 -44.48 35.40 -3.52
N SER A 7 -43.63 35.35 -4.54
CA SER A 7 -42.91 34.13 -4.92
C SER A 7 -41.71 33.97 -3.99
N VAL A 8 -41.75 32.97 -3.11
CA VAL A 8 -40.60 32.55 -2.31
C VAL A 8 -39.77 31.61 -3.19
N ALA A 9 -38.61 32.06 -3.65
CA ALA A 9 -37.64 31.22 -4.33
C ALA A 9 -36.84 30.43 -3.29
N PHE A 10 -37.02 29.11 -3.27
CA PHE A 10 -36.22 28.20 -2.44
C PHE A 10 -34.92 27.88 -3.20
N ALA A 11 -33.81 28.48 -2.79
CA ALA A 11 -32.49 28.14 -3.31
C ALA A 11 -32.05 26.81 -2.68
N VAL A 12 -32.14 25.72 -3.45
CA VAL A 12 -31.54 24.44 -3.08
C VAL A 12 -30.03 24.57 -3.26
N SER A 13 -29.28 24.72 -2.17
CA SER A 13 -27.83 24.59 -2.21
C SER A 13 -27.49 23.11 -2.42
N LEU A 14 -27.12 22.74 -3.64
CA LEU A 14 -26.44 21.48 -3.91
C LEU A 14 -25.05 21.56 -3.27
N GLY A 15 -24.95 21.21 -1.99
CA GLY A 15 -23.68 20.98 -1.34
C GLY A 15 -23.04 19.75 -1.97
N GLY A 16 -22.19 19.96 -2.98
CA GLY A 16 -21.32 18.91 -3.48
C GLY A 16 -20.43 18.46 -2.31
N ALA A 17 -20.54 17.20 -1.92
CA ALA A 17 -19.61 16.63 -0.97
C ALA A 17 -18.21 16.78 -1.56
N ALA A 18 -17.35 17.58 -0.91
CA ALA A 18 -15.94 17.60 -1.26
C ALA A 18 -15.44 16.15 -1.13
N LEU A 19 -14.83 15.63 -2.19
CA LEU A 19 -14.15 14.34 -2.11
C LEU A 19 -13.13 14.44 -0.98
N ALA A 20 -13.21 13.51 -0.02
CA ALA A 20 -12.25 13.47 1.07
C ALA A 20 -10.87 13.23 0.47
N GLU A 21 -9.92 14.10 0.79
CA GLU A 21 -8.52 13.98 0.40
C GLU A 21 -7.98 12.61 0.84
N THR A 22 -7.35 11.90 -0.08
CA THR A 22 -6.77 10.57 0.18
C THR A 22 -5.52 10.66 1.06
N PRO A 23 -5.14 9.58 1.75
CA PRO A 23 -3.90 9.56 2.55
C PRO A 23 -2.66 10.02 1.78
N VAL A 24 -2.50 9.61 0.52
CA VAL A 24 -1.34 10.00 -0.30
C VAL A 24 -1.44 11.43 -0.84
N GLU A 25 -2.63 11.93 -1.19
CA GLU A 25 -2.78 13.36 -1.55
C GLU A 25 -2.39 14.28 -0.38
N ARG A 26 -2.77 13.88 0.84
CA ARG A 26 -2.46 14.64 2.06
C ARG A 26 -0.97 14.69 2.38
N HIS A 27 -0.30 13.55 2.30
CA HIS A 27 1.06 13.38 2.85
C HIS A 27 2.14 13.29 1.77
N GLY A 28 1.81 12.87 0.55
CA GLY A 28 2.75 12.75 -0.56
C GLY A 28 3.93 11.81 -0.25
N GLN A 29 5.13 12.17 -0.72
CA GLN A 29 6.33 11.35 -0.56
C GLN A 29 6.80 11.31 0.90
N LEU A 30 6.81 10.11 1.47
CA LEU A 30 7.34 9.88 2.81
C LEU A 30 8.87 9.84 2.81
N ARG A 31 9.47 10.21 3.95
CA ARG A 31 10.89 10.02 4.24
C ARG A 31 11.13 9.71 5.72
N VAL A 32 12.34 9.25 6.05
CA VAL A 32 12.77 9.07 7.44
C VAL A 32 13.59 10.28 7.87
N GLU A 33 13.19 10.90 8.97
CA GLU A 33 13.88 12.05 9.56
C GLU A 33 13.93 11.88 11.09
N ASN A 34 15.14 11.91 11.66
CA ASN A 34 15.37 11.80 13.12
C ASN A 34 14.64 10.62 13.79
N GLY A 35 14.63 9.45 13.15
CA GLY A 35 13.99 8.24 13.66
C GLY A 35 12.46 8.23 13.55
N ARG A 36 11.86 9.12 12.76
CA ARG A 36 10.42 9.18 12.48
C ARG A 36 10.15 9.11 10.98
N VAL A 37 9.00 8.57 10.62
CA VAL A 37 8.45 8.74 9.28
C VAL A 37 7.74 10.09 9.23
N VAL A 38 8.12 10.92 8.26
CA VAL A 38 7.52 12.23 8.01
C VAL A 38 7.01 12.32 6.58
N ASP A 39 6.04 13.19 6.35
CA ASP A 39 5.48 13.48 5.04
C ASP A 39 6.36 14.44 4.21
N GLN A 40 5.93 14.78 3.01
CA GLN A 40 6.66 15.68 2.12
C GLN A 40 6.86 17.10 2.69
N HIS A 41 6.06 17.50 3.69
CA HIS A 41 6.15 18.79 4.37
C HIS A 41 7.01 18.72 5.65
N GLY A 42 7.43 17.52 6.07
CA GLY A 42 8.21 17.30 7.28
C GLY A 42 7.38 17.06 8.53
N GLU A 43 6.07 16.87 8.39
CA GLU A 43 5.19 16.56 9.51
C GLU A 43 5.20 15.05 9.80
N PRO A 44 5.25 14.62 11.08
CA PRO A 44 5.22 13.20 11.43
C PRO A 44 3.93 12.50 10.96
N VAL A 45 4.08 11.31 10.36
CA VAL A 45 2.96 10.51 9.86
C VAL A 45 2.81 9.22 10.67
N THR A 46 1.57 8.80 10.89
CA THR A 46 1.26 7.44 11.37
C THR A 46 0.28 6.79 10.42
N LEU A 47 0.77 5.78 9.70
CA LEU A 47 -0.07 4.95 8.84
C LEU A 47 -0.71 3.83 9.66
N ARG A 48 -1.99 3.52 9.39
CA ARG A 48 -2.74 2.44 10.05
C ARG A 48 -3.49 1.64 9.01
N GLY A 49 -3.43 0.32 9.12
CA GLY A 49 -4.13 -0.53 8.17
C GLY A 49 -3.86 -2.01 8.36
N MET A 50 -3.96 -2.76 7.27
CA MET A 50 -4.02 -4.22 7.30
C MET A 50 -3.02 -4.85 6.35
N SER A 51 -2.47 -5.99 6.78
CA SER A 51 -1.80 -6.92 5.86
C SER A 51 -2.81 -7.88 5.27
N LEU A 52 -2.67 -8.14 3.97
CA LEU A 52 -3.18 -9.37 3.39
C LEU A 52 -2.37 -10.55 3.94
N PHE A 53 -2.97 -11.73 3.91
CA PHE A 53 -2.33 -12.98 4.30
C PHE A 53 -1.56 -13.56 3.11
N TRP A 54 -0.52 -14.37 3.36
CA TRP A 54 0.24 -15.17 2.38
C TRP A 54 -0.43 -15.35 1.01
N SER A 55 0.15 -14.72 -0.01
CA SER A 55 -0.45 -14.56 -1.33
C SER A 55 -0.79 -15.85 -2.06
N GLN A 56 -0.05 -16.93 -1.83
CA GLN A 56 -0.31 -18.24 -2.42
C GLN A 56 -1.45 -18.99 -1.71
N TRP A 57 -1.70 -18.72 -0.43
CA TRP A 57 -2.73 -19.39 0.37
C TRP A 57 -4.06 -18.63 0.48
N LYS A 58 -4.05 -17.32 0.26
CA LYS A 58 -5.26 -16.48 0.25
C LYS A 58 -5.33 -15.56 -0.99
N PRO A 59 -5.16 -16.11 -2.21
CA PRO A 59 -5.09 -15.31 -3.43
C PRO A 59 -6.39 -14.54 -3.72
N GLN A 60 -7.54 -15.00 -3.23
CA GLN A 60 -8.84 -14.38 -3.49
C GLN A 60 -8.98 -12.96 -2.94
N PHE A 61 -8.08 -12.49 -2.08
CA PHE A 61 -8.08 -11.12 -1.54
C PHE A 61 -7.10 -10.17 -2.24
N TYR A 62 -6.27 -10.66 -3.17
CA TYR A 62 -5.30 -9.85 -3.91
C TYR A 62 -5.97 -9.22 -5.15
N ASN A 63 -6.93 -8.33 -4.92
CA ASN A 63 -7.69 -7.66 -5.98
C ASN A 63 -8.19 -6.27 -5.55
N ALA A 64 -8.62 -5.47 -6.52
CA ALA A 64 -9.05 -4.09 -6.30
C ALA A 64 -10.29 -3.96 -5.41
N ASP A 65 -11.22 -4.92 -5.42
CA ASP A 65 -12.43 -4.84 -4.61
C ASP A 65 -12.13 -4.98 -3.12
N ALA A 66 -11.23 -5.89 -2.76
CA ALA A 66 -10.77 -6.05 -1.38
C ALA A 66 -10.03 -4.81 -0.88
N ILE A 67 -9.14 -4.23 -1.69
CA ILE A 67 -8.39 -3.02 -1.32
C ILE A 67 -9.32 -1.81 -1.19
N ARG A 68 -10.26 -1.63 -2.13
CA ARG A 68 -11.28 -0.59 -2.03
C ARG A 68 -12.14 -0.75 -0.78
N TRP A 69 -12.54 -1.96 -0.43
CA TRP A 69 -13.29 -2.21 0.81
C TRP A 69 -12.51 -1.76 2.06
N LEU A 70 -11.22 -2.09 2.13
CA LEU A 70 -10.36 -1.63 3.24
C LEU A 70 -10.24 -0.10 3.28
N ALA A 71 -10.17 0.56 2.13
CA ALA A 71 -10.12 2.01 2.02
C ALA A 71 -11.45 2.66 2.50
N ASP A 72 -12.57 2.18 1.98
CA ASP A 72 -13.87 2.84 2.13
C ASP A 72 -14.56 2.52 3.46
N ASP A 73 -14.53 1.26 3.89
CA ASP A 73 -15.23 0.80 5.09
C ASP A 73 -14.33 0.87 6.32
N TRP A 74 -13.11 0.31 6.21
CA TRP A 74 -12.18 0.22 7.34
C TRP A 74 -11.33 1.49 7.52
N ARG A 75 -11.35 2.39 6.53
CA ARG A 75 -10.64 3.68 6.56
C ARG A 75 -9.14 3.52 6.82
N VAL A 76 -8.54 2.49 6.22
CA VAL A 76 -7.09 2.29 6.31
C VAL A 76 -6.35 3.37 5.52
N THR A 77 -5.11 3.68 5.93
CA THR A 77 -4.21 4.57 5.19
C THR A 77 -3.08 3.82 4.49
N VAL A 78 -2.91 2.53 4.82
CA VAL A 78 -1.89 1.65 4.24
C VAL A 78 -2.44 0.22 4.13
N VAL A 79 -2.06 -0.48 3.08
CA VAL A 79 -2.24 -1.93 2.97
C VAL A 79 -0.89 -2.62 2.81
N ARG A 80 -0.77 -3.86 3.24
CA ARG A 80 0.46 -4.66 3.06
C ARG A 80 0.18 -5.88 2.19
N ALA A 81 0.90 -5.98 1.09
CA ALA A 81 0.87 -7.10 0.16
C ALA A 81 1.95 -8.11 0.57
N ALA A 82 1.58 -9.12 1.35
CA ALA A 82 2.49 -10.18 1.78
C ALA A 82 2.74 -11.18 0.64
N ILE A 83 3.80 -10.96 -0.15
CA ILE A 83 4.11 -11.78 -1.32
C ILE A 83 4.92 -12.99 -0.89
N ALA A 84 4.28 -14.15 -0.91
CA ALA A 84 4.88 -15.39 -0.47
C ALA A 84 6.06 -15.79 -1.35
N VAL A 85 7.13 -16.25 -0.71
CA VAL A 85 8.37 -16.64 -1.38
C VAL A 85 8.51 -18.16 -1.49
N PRO A 86 8.46 -18.93 -0.38
CA PRO A 86 8.53 -20.40 -0.42
C PRO A 86 7.15 -21.06 -0.63
N GLU A 87 7.15 -22.39 -0.71
CA GLU A 87 5.97 -23.27 -0.62
C GLU A 87 4.85 -22.90 -1.62
N GLY A 88 5.16 -23.03 -2.90
CA GLY A 88 4.31 -22.58 -3.98
C GLY A 88 4.25 -21.06 -4.09
N GLY A 89 5.21 -20.32 -3.53
CA GLY A 89 5.35 -18.87 -3.65
C GLY A 89 6.15 -18.44 -4.88
N TYR A 90 6.79 -17.28 -4.79
CA TYR A 90 7.53 -16.63 -5.87
C TYR A 90 8.66 -17.49 -6.44
N LEU A 91 9.36 -18.29 -5.62
CA LEU A 91 10.45 -19.13 -6.11
C LEU A 91 9.99 -20.17 -7.14
N GLU A 92 8.75 -20.63 -7.03
CA GLU A 92 8.14 -21.62 -7.93
C GLU A 92 7.27 -20.95 -9.01
N HIS A 93 6.63 -19.82 -8.68
CA HIS A 93 5.66 -19.14 -9.53
C HIS A 93 5.87 -17.62 -9.56
N PRO A 94 7.03 -17.14 -10.07
CA PRO A 94 7.42 -15.74 -9.96
C PRO A 94 6.43 -14.79 -10.65
N GLU A 95 6.00 -15.11 -11.87
CA GLU A 95 5.04 -14.28 -12.62
C GLU A 95 3.69 -14.17 -11.89
N ARG A 96 3.22 -15.28 -11.31
CA ARG A 96 1.94 -15.34 -10.60
C ARG A 96 1.95 -14.51 -9.33
N GLU A 97 3.02 -14.60 -8.54
CA GLU A 97 3.14 -13.83 -7.29
C GLU A 97 3.45 -12.36 -7.56
N THR A 98 4.23 -12.04 -8.60
CA THR A 98 4.41 -10.65 -9.07
C THR A 98 3.08 -10.04 -9.48
N ALA A 99 2.25 -10.73 -10.26
CA ALA A 99 0.96 -10.21 -10.70
C ALA A 99 0.03 -9.86 -9.52
N LYS A 100 0.09 -10.61 -8.42
CA LYS A 100 -0.65 -10.30 -7.19
C LYS A 100 -0.11 -9.06 -6.48
N ALA A 101 1.22 -8.89 -6.45
CA ALA A 101 1.84 -7.67 -5.93
C ALA A 101 1.36 -6.44 -6.73
N GLU A 102 1.48 -6.52 -8.05
CA GLU A 102 1.06 -5.45 -8.97
C GLU A 102 -0.42 -5.11 -8.80
N ALA A 103 -1.30 -6.11 -8.71
CA ALA A 103 -2.74 -5.89 -8.52
C ALA A 103 -3.05 -5.11 -7.24
N VAL A 104 -2.34 -5.40 -6.14
CA VAL A 104 -2.53 -4.68 -4.87
C VAL A 104 -1.91 -3.28 -4.93
N ILE A 105 -0.74 -3.12 -5.55
CA ILE A 105 -0.09 -1.82 -5.73
C ILE A 105 -0.97 -0.89 -6.56
N GLU A 106 -1.44 -1.35 -7.70
CA GLU A 106 -2.30 -0.58 -8.61
C GLU A 106 -3.63 -0.21 -7.94
N ALA A 107 -4.23 -1.14 -7.18
CA ALA A 107 -5.43 -0.85 -6.42
C ALA A 107 -5.18 0.18 -5.31
N ALA A 108 -4.06 0.08 -4.58
CA ALA A 108 -3.72 1.04 -3.53
C ALA A 108 -3.47 2.44 -4.11
N ILE A 109 -2.75 2.53 -5.24
CA ILE A 109 -2.57 3.79 -5.98
C ILE A 109 -3.92 4.38 -6.39
N ALA A 110 -4.82 3.57 -6.97
CA ALA A 110 -6.14 4.03 -7.39
C ALA A 110 -7.02 4.51 -6.22
N GLN A 111 -6.81 3.99 -5.01
CA GLN A 111 -7.53 4.42 -3.80
C GLN A 111 -6.78 5.49 -3.00
N GLY A 112 -5.62 5.97 -3.48
CA GLY A 112 -4.80 6.96 -2.78
C GLY A 112 -4.25 6.46 -1.43
N LEU A 113 -4.04 5.16 -1.29
CA LEU A 113 -3.45 4.52 -0.12
C LEU A 113 -1.94 4.31 -0.30
N TYR A 114 -1.21 4.23 0.82
CA TYR A 114 0.12 3.64 0.79
C TYR A 114 0.04 2.10 0.69
N VAL A 115 1.09 1.48 0.14
CA VAL A 115 1.21 0.03 0.04
C VAL A 115 2.60 -0.41 0.46
N ILE A 116 2.66 -1.37 1.39
CA ILE A 116 3.89 -2.09 1.73
C ILE A 116 3.95 -3.33 0.83
N VAL A 117 4.98 -3.39 -0.02
CA VAL A 117 5.30 -4.55 -0.84
C VAL A 117 6.29 -5.40 -0.06
N ASP A 118 5.77 -6.49 0.49
CA ASP A 118 6.49 -7.34 1.42
C ASP A 118 6.99 -8.61 0.76
N TRP A 119 8.31 -8.80 0.79
CA TRP A 119 8.96 -10.06 0.45
C TRP A 119 8.82 -11.03 1.62
N HIS A 120 7.72 -11.78 1.58
CA HIS A 120 7.23 -12.57 2.70
C HIS A 120 7.97 -13.92 2.81
N ALA A 121 9.19 -13.84 3.34
CA ALA A 121 10.10 -14.95 3.54
C ALA A 121 10.63 -15.02 4.97
N HIS A 122 11.07 -16.23 5.33
CA HIS A 122 11.83 -16.51 6.55
C HIS A 122 13.30 -16.87 6.29
N GLU A 123 13.63 -17.25 5.05
CA GLU A 123 14.97 -17.59 4.59
C GLU A 123 15.52 -16.48 3.68
N PRO A 124 16.85 -16.27 3.68
CA PRO A 124 17.47 -15.26 2.84
C PRO A 124 17.47 -15.69 1.37
N GLU A 125 16.76 -14.93 0.53
CA GLU A 125 16.68 -15.14 -0.92
C GLU A 125 17.15 -13.92 -1.72
N PRO A 126 18.37 -13.38 -1.46
CA PRO A 126 18.77 -12.03 -1.91
C PRO A 126 18.75 -11.86 -3.42
N GLN A 127 19.09 -12.88 -4.20
CA GLN A 127 19.07 -12.80 -5.65
C GLN A 127 17.64 -12.76 -6.21
N ALA A 128 16.73 -13.55 -5.65
CA ALA A 128 15.33 -13.56 -6.07
C ALA A 128 14.63 -12.27 -5.64
N ALA A 129 14.86 -11.83 -4.41
CA ALA A 129 14.37 -10.56 -3.89
C ALA A 129 14.87 -9.38 -4.74
N SER A 130 16.16 -9.35 -5.08
CA SER A 130 16.73 -8.31 -5.94
C SER A 130 16.05 -8.24 -7.30
N ARG A 131 15.76 -9.39 -7.94
CA ARG A 131 15.03 -9.42 -9.22
C ARG A 131 13.60 -8.92 -9.08
N PHE A 132 12.90 -9.37 -8.04
CA PHE A 132 11.52 -8.95 -7.75
C PHE A 132 11.44 -7.44 -7.49
N PHE A 133 12.26 -6.91 -6.58
CA PHE A 133 12.24 -5.49 -6.25
C PHE A 133 12.78 -4.61 -7.38
N ALA A 134 13.73 -5.07 -8.19
CA ALA A 134 14.14 -4.33 -9.38
C ALA A 134 12.96 -4.15 -10.36
N HIS A 135 12.15 -5.19 -10.55
CA HIS A 135 10.93 -5.11 -11.37
C HIS A 135 9.91 -4.13 -10.78
N ILE A 136 9.57 -4.28 -9.49
CA ILE A 136 8.59 -3.41 -8.83
C ILE A 136 9.07 -1.95 -8.79
N ALA A 137 10.35 -1.71 -8.49
CA ALA A 137 10.93 -0.37 -8.46
C ALA A 137 11.00 0.28 -9.85
N ALA A 138 11.30 -0.48 -10.90
CA ALA A 138 11.27 0.05 -12.26
C ALA A 138 9.86 0.47 -12.70
N LYS A 139 8.83 -0.23 -12.24
CA LYS A 139 7.43 0.03 -12.63
C LYS A 139 6.75 1.09 -11.75
N TYR A 140 7.04 1.11 -10.45
CA TYR A 140 6.31 1.92 -9.47
C TYR A 140 7.18 2.82 -8.58
N GLY A 141 8.50 2.89 -8.81
CA GLY A 141 9.43 3.65 -7.96
C GLY A 141 9.15 5.15 -7.88
N ASP A 142 8.48 5.72 -8.88
CA ASP A 142 8.09 7.13 -8.90
C ASP A 142 6.75 7.41 -8.20
N HIS A 143 6.10 6.38 -7.64
CA HIS A 143 4.86 6.53 -6.90
C HIS A 143 5.13 6.69 -5.39
N PRO A 144 4.66 7.78 -4.75
CA PRO A 144 4.85 8.00 -3.32
C PRO A 144 4.12 6.96 -2.45
N ASN A 145 3.18 6.22 -3.04
CA ASN A 145 2.41 5.17 -2.40
C ASN A 145 3.29 3.99 -1.90
N VAL A 146 4.39 3.68 -2.59
CA VAL A 146 5.08 2.39 -2.45
C VAL A 146 6.13 2.42 -1.33
N ILE A 147 6.06 1.44 -0.44
CA ILE A 147 7.01 1.15 0.63
C ILE A 147 7.52 -0.27 0.42
N TYR A 148 8.84 -0.47 0.49
CA TYR A 148 9.45 -1.79 0.30
C TYR A 148 9.79 -2.43 1.65
N GLU A 149 9.29 -3.64 1.88
CA GLU A 149 9.67 -4.49 3.01
C GLU A 149 10.43 -5.70 2.44
N THR A 150 11.76 -5.59 2.46
CA THR A 150 12.66 -6.44 1.66
C THR A 150 12.91 -7.82 2.24
N TYR A 151 12.55 -8.04 3.51
CA TYR A 151 12.64 -9.31 4.21
C TYR A 151 11.72 -9.31 5.43
N ASN A 152 10.59 -10.03 5.35
CA ASN A 152 9.58 -10.11 6.41
C ASN A 152 10.14 -10.48 7.80
N GLU A 153 10.57 -11.73 7.99
CA GLU A 153 10.87 -12.24 9.33
C GLU A 153 12.08 -13.19 9.31
N PRO A 154 13.31 -12.64 9.34
CA PRO A 154 14.52 -13.45 9.49
C PRO A 154 14.46 -14.31 10.75
N LEU A 155 14.75 -15.61 10.60
CA LEU A 155 14.73 -16.55 11.72
C LEU A 155 15.91 -16.34 12.68
N PRO A 156 15.82 -16.78 13.96
CA PRO A 156 16.86 -16.52 14.97
C PRO A 156 18.26 -17.03 14.64
N ARG A 157 18.39 -17.96 13.68
CA ARG A 157 19.69 -18.47 13.20
C ARG A 157 20.41 -17.50 12.24
N HIS A 158 19.71 -16.51 11.71
CA HIS A 158 20.21 -15.52 10.78
C HIS A 158 20.61 -14.27 11.55
N ASP A 159 21.89 -14.15 11.88
CA ASP A 159 22.36 -13.04 12.69
C ASP A 159 22.38 -11.71 11.90
N TRP A 160 22.39 -10.60 12.65
CA TRP A 160 22.35 -9.27 12.06
C TRP A 160 23.57 -8.96 11.20
N ALA A 161 24.78 -9.27 11.67
CA ALA A 161 26.01 -8.82 11.02
C ALA A 161 26.40 -9.70 9.83
N GLY A 162 26.12 -11.00 9.90
CA GLY A 162 26.49 -11.99 8.89
C GLY A 162 25.42 -12.23 7.83
N VAL A 163 24.14 -12.04 8.15
CA VAL A 163 23.03 -12.37 7.23
C VAL A 163 22.12 -11.18 6.96
N VAL A 164 21.48 -10.58 7.97
CA VAL A 164 20.41 -9.59 7.74
C VAL A 164 20.95 -8.29 7.17
N LYS A 165 22.05 -7.75 7.71
CA LYS A 165 22.65 -6.52 7.19
C LYS A 165 23.28 -6.72 5.81
N PRO A 166 24.07 -7.77 5.53
CA PRO A 166 24.64 -8.00 4.19
C PRO A 166 23.62 -8.38 3.10
N TYR A 167 22.41 -8.80 3.49
CA TYR A 167 21.31 -9.05 2.55
C TYR A 167 20.82 -7.76 1.87
N HIS A 168 20.97 -6.60 2.54
CA HIS A 168 20.54 -5.28 2.08
C HIS A 168 21.73 -4.44 1.61
#